data_AF-H9LCB8-F1
#
_entry.id   AF-H9LCB8-F1
#
_cell.length_a   1.000
_cell.length_b   1.000
_cell.length_c   1.000
_cell.angle_alpha   90.00
_cell.angle_beta   90.00
_cell.angle_gamma   90.00
#
_symmetry.space_group_name_H-M   'P 1'
#
loop_
_entity.id
_entity.type
_entity.pdbx_description
1 polymer ?
#
loop_
_entity_poly.entity_id
_entity_poly.type
_entity_poly.pdbx_seq_one_letter_code
_entity_poly.pdbx_strand_id
1 'polypeptide(L)'
;YSGISGLELEADIFIGVVYYQRLRHMVSDKFQVRTTGARDKVTNQPIGGRNVQGGIRFGEMERDALLAHGTSFLLHDRLFNCSDRSVAHVCVKCGSLLSPLLEKPPPSWSAMRNRKYNCTLCNRSDTIDTVSV
;
A
#
# COMPACT_ATOMS: atom_id res chain seq x y z
N TYR A 1 -23.76 -25.72 -39.04
CA TYR A 1 -22.38 -25.70 -39.59
C TYR A 1 -21.47 -24.87 -38.69
N SER A 2 -20.22 -25.27 -38.54
CA SER A 2 -19.18 -24.53 -37.80
C SER A 2 -18.79 -23.25 -38.53
N GLY A 3 -18.73 -22.12 -37.81
CA GLY A 3 -18.36 -20.81 -38.38
C GLY A 3 -16.89 -20.68 -38.79
N ILE A 4 -16.03 -21.63 -38.39
CA ILE A 4 -14.60 -21.61 -38.70
C ILE A 4 -14.27 -22.57 -39.85
N SER A 5 -14.79 -23.80 -39.82
CA SER A 5 -14.46 -24.87 -40.78
C SER A 5 -15.51 -25.11 -41.86
N GLY A 6 -16.73 -24.58 -41.71
CA GLY A 6 -17.82 -24.78 -42.66
C GLY A 6 -18.43 -26.19 -42.68
N LEU A 7 -17.95 -27.11 -41.83
CA LEU A 7 -18.48 -28.47 -41.70
C LEU A 7 -19.73 -28.53 -40.82
N GLU A 8 -20.53 -29.59 -40.97
CA GLU A 8 -21.67 -29.85 -40.09
C GLU A 8 -21.21 -30.09 -38.65
N LEU A 9 -22.01 -29.64 -37.70
CA LEU A 9 -21.73 -29.90 -36.29
C LEU A 9 -22.31 -31.29 -35.98
N GLU A 10 -21.55 -32.10 -35.25
CA GLU A 10 -21.97 -33.47 -34.90
C GLU A 10 -23.23 -33.52 -34.02
N ALA A 11 -23.59 -32.39 -33.40
CA ALA A 11 -24.75 -32.24 -32.54
C ALA A 11 -25.77 -31.24 -33.09
N ASP A 12 -27.05 -31.56 -32.88
CA ASP A 12 -28.17 -30.67 -33.18
C ASP A 12 -28.25 -29.52 -32.16
N ILE A 13 -28.18 -28.28 -32.64
CA ILE A 13 -28.29 -27.09 -31.80
C ILE A 13 -29.73 -26.60 -31.78
N PHE A 14 -30.32 -26.51 -30.59
CA PHE A 14 -31.61 -25.86 -30.40
C PHE A 14 -31.48 -24.34 -30.57
N ILE A 15 -32.26 -23.77 -31.48
CA ILE A 15 -32.30 -22.33 -31.77
C ILE A 15 -33.73 -21.85 -31.62
N GLY A 16 -33.93 -20.74 -30.90
CA GLY A 16 -35.24 -20.16 -30.65
C GLY A 16 -35.17 -18.67 -30.31
N VAL A 17 -36.31 -18.00 -30.35
CA VAL A 17 -36.43 -16.57 -30.03
C VAL A 17 -36.58 -16.42 -28.52
N VAL A 18 -35.65 -15.70 -27.90
CA VAL A 18 -35.67 -15.39 -26.46
C VAL A 18 -35.41 -13.90 -26.26
N TYR A 19 -36.20 -13.25 -25.41
CA TYR A 19 -36.03 -11.83 -25.08
C TYR A 19 -34.98 -11.65 -23.99
N TYR A 20 -33.86 -11.01 -24.33
CA TYR A 20 -32.79 -10.69 -23.38
C TYR A 20 -32.94 -9.27 -22.82
N GLN A 21 -32.71 -9.12 -21.52
CA GLN A 21 -32.68 -7.83 -20.84
C GLN A 21 -31.25 -7.45 -20.46
N ARG A 22 -30.81 -6.25 -20.86
CA ARG A 22 -29.51 -5.69 -20.48
C ARG A 22 -29.59 -5.06 -19.10
N LEU A 23 -28.72 -5.50 -18.19
CA LEU A 23 -28.61 -4.95 -16.84
C LEU A 23 -27.75 -3.68 -16.81
N ARG A 24 -27.97 -2.84 -15.79
CA ARG A 24 -27.24 -1.58 -15.56
C ARG A 24 -25.78 -1.75 -15.10
N HIS A 25 -25.36 -2.95 -14.73
CA HIS A 25 -24.02 -3.20 -14.18
C HIS A 25 -23.00 -3.37 -15.31
N MET A 26 -22.41 -2.26 -15.74
CA MET A 26 -21.36 -2.26 -16.75
C MET A 26 -19.98 -2.46 -16.12
N VAL A 27 -19.07 -3.11 -16.85
CA VAL A 27 -17.67 -3.33 -16.42
C VAL A 27 -16.92 -2.00 -16.32
N SER A 28 -17.23 -1.04 -17.21
CA SER A 28 -16.70 0.33 -17.17
C SER A 28 -16.87 0.98 -15.80
N ASP A 29 -17.96 0.65 -15.11
CA ASP A 29 -18.33 1.24 -13.82
C ASP A 29 -17.73 0.48 -12.64
N LYS A 30 -16.94 -0.56 -12.88
CA LYS A 30 -16.32 -1.38 -11.83
C LYS A 30 -14.79 -1.38 -11.89
N PHE A 31 -14.20 -0.97 -13.00
CA PHE A 31 -12.75 -0.88 -13.13
C PHE A 31 -12.18 0.16 -12.13
N GLN A 32 -11.09 -0.21 -11.45
CA GLN A 32 -10.37 0.64 -10.51
C GLN A 32 -8.89 0.21 -10.46
N VAL A 33 -7.99 1.18 -10.52
CA VAL A 33 -6.54 0.98 -10.40
C VAL A 33 -5.97 2.11 -9.55
N ARG A 34 -4.93 1.81 -8.76
CA ARG A 34 -4.19 2.79 -7.97
C ARG A 34 -2.71 2.47 -7.97
N THR A 35 -1.87 3.48 -8.17
CA THR A 35 -0.40 3.41 -8.01
C THR A 35 0.06 4.27 -6.84
N THR A 36 -0.23 5.57 -6.88
CA THR A 36 -0.06 6.52 -5.78
C THR A 36 -1.34 7.36 -5.65
N GLY A 37 -1.56 7.99 -4.50
CA GLY A 37 -2.77 8.78 -4.29
C GLY A 37 -2.88 9.34 -2.88
N ALA A 38 -4.01 9.97 -2.59
CA ALA A 38 -4.27 10.56 -1.28
C ALA A 38 -4.21 9.51 -0.16
N ARG A 39 -3.73 9.96 1.00
CA ARG A 39 -3.64 9.19 2.25
C ARG A 39 -4.52 9.86 3.30
N ASP A 40 -5.01 9.05 4.22
CA ASP A 40 -5.72 9.54 5.38
C ASP A 40 -4.78 10.35 6.29
N LYS A 41 -5.29 11.41 6.91
CA LYS A 41 -4.47 12.32 7.73
C LYS A 41 -4.09 11.74 9.08
N VAL A 42 -4.90 10.85 9.62
CA VAL A 42 -4.69 10.27 10.95
C VAL A 42 -3.76 9.07 10.85
N THR A 43 -4.05 8.17 9.92
CA THR A 43 -3.36 6.87 9.80
C THR A 43 -2.23 6.87 8.76
N ASN A 44 -2.15 7.88 7.89
CA ASN A 44 -1.30 7.87 6.70
C ASN A 44 -1.54 6.67 5.75
N GLN A 45 -2.64 5.93 5.92
CA GLN A 45 -2.98 4.80 5.06
C GLN A 45 -3.74 5.28 3.81
N PRO A 46 -3.71 4.50 2.71
CA PRO A 46 -4.54 4.75 1.54
C PRO A 46 -6.03 4.90 1.87
N ILE A 47 -6.65 5.98 1.41
CA ILE A 47 -8.10 6.17 1.57
C ILE A 47 -8.89 5.10 0.78
N GLY A 48 -10.08 4.76 1.27
CA GLY A 48 -11.00 3.85 0.59
C GLY A 48 -11.92 4.55 -0.42
N GLY A 49 -12.41 3.79 -1.40
CA GLY A 49 -13.48 4.22 -2.31
C GLY A 49 -13.00 4.64 -3.70
N ARG A 50 -13.72 4.16 -4.73
CA ARG A 50 -13.36 4.37 -6.14
C ARG A 50 -13.41 5.85 -6.57
N ASN A 51 -14.42 6.59 -6.10
CA ASN A 51 -14.62 7.99 -6.46
C ASN A 51 -13.44 8.89 -6.06
N VAL A 52 -12.67 8.47 -5.05
CA VAL A 52 -11.50 9.20 -4.55
C VAL A 52 -10.19 8.51 -4.94
N GLN A 53 -10.23 7.60 -5.93
CA GLN A 53 -9.08 6.81 -6.38
C GLN A 53 -8.42 6.06 -5.21
N GLY A 54 -9.27 5.51 -4.35
CA GLY A 54 -8.88 4.80 -3.14
C GLY A 54 -8.13 3.50 -3.42
N GLY A 55 -7.48 3.00 -2.38
CA GLY A 55 -6.88 1.67 -2.38
C GLY A 55 -7.92 0.57 -2.21
N ILE A 56 -7.50 -0.66 -2.49
CA ILE A 56 -8.24 -1.87 -2.14
C ILE A 56 -7.76 -2.30 -0.75
N ARG A 57 -8.70 -2.72 0.10
CA ARG A 57 -8.39 -3.23 1.43
C ARG A 57 -7.70 -4.58 1.30
N PHE A 58 -6.51 -4.69 1.88
CA PHE A 58 -5.86 -5.96 2.16
C PHE A 58 -6.20 -6.33 3.61
N GLY A 59 -7.13 -7.26 3.79
CA GLY A 59 -7.67 -7.62 5.08
C GLY A 59 -6.94 -8.77 5.76
N GLU A 60 -7.56 -9.25 6.83
CA GLU A 60 -7.05 -10.34 7.66
C GLU A 60 -7.02 -11.68 6.89
N MET A 61 -8.07 -11.97 6.12
CA MET A 61 -8.12 -13.21 5.34
C MET A 61 -7.05 -13.25 4.24
N GLU A 62 -6.77 -12.11 3.60
CA GLU A 62 -5.74 -12.03 2.58
C GLU A 62 -4.33 -12.15 3.19
N ARG A 63 -4.12 -11.58 4.39
CA ARG A 63 -2.90 -11.78 5.16
C ARG A 63 -2.70 -13.27 5.49
N ASP A 64 -3.73 -13.92 6.00
CA ASP A 64 -3.65 -15.32 6.44
C ASP A 64 -3.41 -16.27 5.26
N ALA A 65 -3.98 -15.96 4.09
CA ALA A 65 -3.68 -16.69 2.85
C ALA A 65 -2.19 -16.60 2.46
N LEU A 66 -1.59 -15.40 2.50
CA LEU A 66 -0.16 -15.25 2.19
C LEU A 66 0.75 -15.88 3.24
N LEU A 67 0.32 -15.89 4.51
CA LEU A 67 1.02 -16.60 5.60
C LEU A 67 1.02 -18.10 5.35
N ALA A 68 -0.10 -18.68 4.94
CA ALA A 68 -0.21 -20.10 4.59
C ALA A 68 0.72 -20.49 3.41
N HIS A 69 0.93 -19.57 2.46
CA HIS A 69 1.89 -19.75 1.38
C HIS A 69 3.37 -19.55 1.80
N GLY A 70 3.65 -19.05 3.01
CA GLY A 70 5.01 -18.80 3.49
C GLY A 70 5.71 -17.61 2.83
N THR A 71 4.96 -16.68 2.22
CA THR A 71 5.53 -15.54 1.47
C THR A 71 5.75 -14.31 2.36
N SER A 72 6.68 -14.42 3.30
CA SER A 72 6.99 -13.37 4.31
C SER A 72 7.40 -12.03 3.70
N PHE A 73 8.21 -12.05 2.63
CA PHE A 73 8.65 -10.82 1.95
C PHE A 73 7.48 -10.05 1.33
N LEU A 74 6.56 -10.76 0.67
CA LEU A 74 5.38 -10.14 0.05
C LEU A 74 4.41 -9.59 1.09
N LEU A 75 4.24 -10.30 2.21
CA LEU A 75 3.46 -9.82 3.36
C LEU A 75 3.99 -8.50 3.89
N HIS A 76 5.30 -8.43 4.16
CA HIS A 76 5.93 -7.20 4.62
C HIS A 76 5.79 -6.08 3.57
N ASP A 77 5.97 -6.39 2.29
CA ASP A 77 5.84 -5.39 1.24
C ASP A 77 4.42 -4.79 1.15
N ARG A 78 3.38 -5.63 1.26
CA ARG A 78 1.98 -5.20 1.18
C ARG A 78 1.51 -4.46 2.44
N LEU A 79 1.85 -4.97 3.62
CA LEU A 79 1.39 -4.39 4.89
C LEU A 79 2.20 -3.17 5.33
N PHE A 80 3.48 -3.09 4.94
CA PHE A 80 4.38 -2.04 5.42
C PHE A 80 4.83 -1.08 4.30
N ASN A 81 5.61 -1.59 3.33
CA ASN A 81 6.24 -0.73 2.31
C ASN A 81 5.22 0.02 1.44
N CYS A 82 4.15 -0.65 1.02
CA CYS A 82 3.13 -0.10 0.12
C CYS A 82 2.08 0.75 0.84
N SER A 83 1.97 0.66 2.17
CA SER A 83 0.90 1.27 2.96
C SER A 83 1.39 2.55 3.65
N ASP A 84 1.89 2.42 4.88
CA ASP A 84 2.06 3.48 5.88
C ASP A 84 3.50 3.60 6.40
N ARG A 85 4.48 3.03 5.68
CA ARG A 85 5.90 3.15 6.00
C ARG A 85 6.31 4.59 6.35
N SER A 86 6.86 4.74 7.54
CA SER A 86 7.43 5.95 8.11
C SER A 86 8.83 5.68 8.67
N VAL A 87 9.59 6.74 8.97
CA VAL A 87 10.94 6.63 9.54
C VAL A 87 10.96 7.44 10.82
N ALA A 88 11.36 6.80 11.92
CA ALA A 88 11.50 7.43 13.23
C ALA A 88 12.93 7.27 13.75
N HIS A 89 13.35 8.20 14.59
CA HIS A 89 14.62 8.13 15.31
C HIS A 89 14.37 7.61 16.71
N VAL A 90 15.16 6.65 17.16
CA VAL A 90 15.04 6.04 18.49
C VAL A 90 16.39 6.06 19.17
N CYS A 91 16.41 6.44 20.44
CA CYS A 91 17.62 6.31 21.25
C CYS A 91 17.67 4.92 21.89
N VAL A 92 18.68 4.10 21.52
CA VAL A 92 18.83 2.70 21.97
C VAL A 92 19.01 2.59 23.48
N LYS A 93 19.74 3.55 24.08
CA LYS A 93 20.01 3.54 25.52
C LYS A 93 18.77 3.81 26.37
N CYS A 94 17.89 4.67 25.88
CA CYS A 94 16.74 5.17 26.64
C CYS A 94 15.40 4.59 26.16
N GLY A 95 15.38 3.90 25.01
CA GLY A 95 14.19 3.31 24.40
C GLY A 95 13.14 4.33 23.93
N SER A 96 13.44 5.63 24.02
CA SER A 96 12.47 6.68 23.73
C SER A 96 12.53 7.11 22.26
N LEU A 97 11.34 7.18 21.65
CA LEU A 97 11.09 7.73 20.31
C LEU A 97 11.03 9.26 20.30
N LEU A 98 10.68 9.90 21.43
CA LEU A 98 10.46 11.35 21.51
C LEU A 98 11.73 12.13 21.90
N SER A 99 12.67 11.46 22.54
CA SER A 99 13.88 12.08 23.07
C SER A 99 14.93 12.51 22.02
N PRO A 100 15.12 11.83 20.87
CA PRO A 100 16.05 12.32 19.86
C PRO A 100 15.51 13.58 19.19
N LEU A 101 16.07 14.73 19.55
CA LEU A 101 15.74 16.02 18.96
C LEU A 101 16.79 16.40 17.92
N LEU A 102 16.32 17.00 16.83
CA LEU A 102 17.19 17.61 15.84
C LEU A 102 17.80 18.88 16.44
N GLU A 103 19.13 18.98 16.47
CA GLU A 103 19.81 20.22 16.81
C GLU A 103 19.44 21.31 15.79
N LYS A 104 19.28 22.55 16.26
CA LYS A 104 18.97 23.69 15.39
C LYS A 104 20.02 23.75 14.27
N PRO A 105 19.61 23.68 12.99
CA PRO A 105 20.57 23.70 11.90
C PRO A 105 21.36 25.01 11.94
N PRO A 106 22.66 24.98 11.61
CA PRO A 106 23.45 26.19 11.53
C PRO A 106 22.85 27.13 10.47
N PRO A 107 23.03 28.46 10.61
CA PRO A 107 22.39 29.44 9.73
C PRO A 107 22.79 29.23 8.26
N SER A 108 21.95 29.69 7.33
CA SER A 108 21.94 29.26 5.91
C SER A 108 23.27 29.41 5.16
N TRP A 109 24.16 30.29 5.65
CA TRP A 109 25.49 30.57 5.12
C TRP A 109 26.55 29.52 5.50
N SER A 110 26.22 28.53 6.33
CA SER A 110 27.14 27.48 6.78
C SER A 110 27.21 26.35 5.75
N ALA A 111 28.42 26.06 5.24
CA ALA A 111 28.65 25.07 4.18
C ALA A 111 28.35 23.62 4.58
N MET A 112 28.27 23.30 5.87
CA MET A 112 28.08 21.95 6.39
C MET A 112 26.67 21.79 6.99
N ARG A 113 25.73 21.30 6.18
CA ARG A 113 24.33 21.00 6.57
C ARG A 113 24.19 19.55 7.05
N ASN A 114 24.94 19.15 8.07
CA ASN A 114 24.69 17.86 8.70
C ASN A 114 23.65 18.02 9.81
N ARG A 115 22.51 17.34 9.65
CA ARG A 115 21.46 17.25 10.67
C ARG A 115 21.97 16.33 11.78
N LYS A 116 22.29 16.90 12.94
CA LYS A 116 22.71 16.14 14.12
C LYS A 116 21.51 15.95 15.05
N TYR A 117 21.27 14.70 15.47
CA TYR A 117 20.25 14.37 16.45
C TYR A 117 20.94 14.17 17.79
N ASN A 118 20.37 14.75 18.85
CA ASN A 118 20.81 14.52 20.22
C ASN A 118 19.61 14.08 21.05
N CYS A 119 19.82 13.06 21.89
CA CYS A 119 18.82 12.64 22.83
C CYS A 119 18.83 13.54 24.07
N THR A 120 17.68 14.10 24.45
CA THR A 120 17.53 14.97 25.63
C THR A 120 17.67 14.24 26.97
N LEU A 121 17.41 12.94 27.02
CA LEU A 121 17.49 12.16 28.25
C LEU A 121 18.90 11.68 28.57
N CYS A 122 19.68 11.32 27.55
CA CYS A 122 21.03 10.78 27.74
C CYS A 122 22.15 11.72 27.27
N ASN A 123 21.82 12.85 26.62
CA ASN A 123 22.75 13.80 26.02
C ASN A 123 23.81 13.15 25.11
N ARG A 124 23.45 12.05 24.46
CA ARG A 124 24.31 11.33 23.51
C ARG A 124 23.72 11.39 22.11
N SER A 125 24.58 11.64 21.14
CA SER A 125 24.30 11.55 19.70
C SER A 125 24.49 10.13 19.16
N ASP A 126 25.41 9.37 19.75
CA ASP A 126 25.94 8.13 19.15
C ASP A 126 25.00 6.94 19.34
N THR A 127 23.99 7.10 20.19
CA THR A 127 23.04 6.03 20.54
C THR A 127 21.71 6.15 19.79
N ILE A 128 21.65 6.96 18.72
CA ILE A 128 20.41 7.23 17.99
C ILE A 128 20.42 6.43 16.69
N ASP A 129 19.45 5.52 16.58
CA ASP A 129 19.24 4.70 15.40
C ASP A 129 17.99 5.14 14.65
N THR A 130 18.01 4.97 13.32
CA THR A 130 16.84 5.14 12.46
C THR A 130 16.10 3.82 12.34
N VAL A 131 14.84 3.82 12.73
CA VAL A 131 13.94 2.66 12.62
C VAL A 131 12.82 3.00 11.66
N SER A 132 12.50 2.10 10.73
CA SER A 132 11.30 2.20 9.92
C SER A 132 10.10 1.72 10.72
N VAL A 133 9.09 2.58 10.87
CA VAL A 133 7.85 2.33 11.64
C VAL A 133 6.64 2.40 10.73
#